data_AF-A0AAI9R5V0-F1
#
_entry.id   AF-A0AAI9R5V0-F1
#
_cell.length_a   1.000
_cell.length_b   1.000
_cell.length_c   1.000
_cell.angle_alpha   90.00
_cell.angle_beta   90.00
_cell.angle_gamma   90.00
#
_symmetry.space_group_name_H-M   'P 1'
#
loop_
_entity.id
_entity.type
_entity.pdbx_description
1 polymer ?
#
loop_
_entity_poly.entity_id
_entity_poly.type
_entity_poly.pdbx_seq_one_letter_code
_entity_poly.pdbx_strand_id
1 'polypeptide(L)'
;PRWALAWKFPPEEAISVLMDVEWQTGRTGNVTPVSKVAPVTVSGVTVESTTLHNKGEVERLGIMLGDRVRVVRRGDVIPKITEVLGTAQESDLSGRKHADG
;
A
#
# COMPACT_ATOMS: atom_id res chain seq x y z
N PRO A 1 7.77 -10.48 -26.67
CA PRO A 1 7.87 -10.37 -28.15
C PRO A 1 6.45 -10.34 -28.74
N ARG A 2 6.23 -9.83 -29.96
CA ARG A 2 4.86 -9.80 -30.55
C ARG A 2 4.23 -11.19 -30.76
N TRP A 3 5.04 -12.25 -30.64
CA TRP A 3 4.66 -13.66 -30.81
C TRP A 3 4.40 -14.41 -29.48
N ALA A 4 4.55 -13.78 -28.32
CA ALA A 4 4.23 -14.41 -27.04
C ALA A 4 3.72 -13.39 -26.01
N LEU A 5 2.73 -13.81 -25.22
CA LEU A 5 2.17 -13.06 -24.10
C LEU A 5 2.41 -13.83 -22.81
N ALA A 6 2.81 -13.14 -21.75
CA ALA A 6 2.84 -13.71 -20.41
C ALA A 6 1.44 -13.67 -19.80
N TRP A 7 0.84 -14.83 -19.58
CA TRP A 7 -0.35 -14.95 -18.75
C TRP A 7 0.07 -14.91 -17.27
N LYS A 8 -0.27 -13.84 -16.57
CA LYS A 8 0.11 -13.65 -15.16
C LYS A 8 -0.94 -14.26 -14.23
N PHE A 9 -0.49 -14.84 -13.13
CA PHE A 9 -1.37 -15.25 -12.04
C PHE A 9 -2.04 -14.03 -11.40
N PRO A 10 -3.21 -14.21 -10.75
CA PRO A 10 -3.80 -13.18 -9.92
C PRO A 10 -2.77 -12.67 -8.91
N PRO A 11 -2.70 -11.35 -8.68
CA PRO A 11 -1.77 -10.80 -7.72
C PRO A 11 -2.19 -11.20 -6.30
N GLU A 12 -1.22 -11.37 -5.43
CA GLU A 12 -1.48 -11.57 -4.01
C GLU A 12 -1.92 -10.26 -3.36
N GLU A 13 -2.92 -10.36 -2.50
CA GLU A 13 -3.55 -9.24 -1.82
C GLU A 13 -3.45 -9.46 -0.30
N ALA A 14 -3.23 -8.39 0.44
CA ALA A 14 -3.27 -8.43 1.89
C ALA A 14 -3.98 -7.19 2.45
N ILE A 15 -4.48 -7.33 3.67
CA ILE A 15 -5.16 -6.25 4.38
C ILE A 15 -4.21 -5.70 5.45
N SER A 16 -3.96 -4.39 5.37
CA SER A 16 -3.18 -3.66 6.37
C SER A 16 -3.96 -2.46 6.92
N VAL A 17 -3.38 -1.74 7.87
CA VAL A 17 -3.92 -0.51 8.45
C VAL A 17 -3.05 0.65 8.01
N LEU A 18 -3.65 1.74 7.54
CA LEU A 18 -2.94 2.98 7.27
C LEU A 18 -2.60 3.66 8.61
N MET A 19 -1.30 3.82 8.89
CA MET A 19 -0.82 4.45 10.12
C MET A 19 -0.52 5.93 9.92
N ASP A 20 0.10 6.28 8.80
CA ASP A 20 0.50 7.66 8.49
C ASP A 20 0.59 7.93 6.98
N VAL A 21 0.65 9.20 6.59
CA VAL A 21 0.90 9.64 5.21
C VAL A 21 1.97 10.74 5.21
N GLU A 22 3.15 10.38 4.70
CA GLU A 22 4.26 11.31 4.50
C GLU A 22 4.18 11.97 3.12
N TRP A 23 4.48 13.27 3.05
CA TRP A 23 4.51 14.00 1.79
C TRP A 23 5.96 14.24 1.36
N GLN A 24 6.35 13.63 0.25
CA GLN A 24 7.72 13.72 -0.27
C GLN A 24 7.79 14.66 -1.46
N THR A 25 8.72 15.62 -1.42
CA THR A 25 8.97 16.53 -2.54
C THR A 25 10.04 15.94 -3.46
N GLY A 26 9.66 15.64 -4.71
CA GLY A 26 10.57 15.15 -5.74
C GLY A 26 11.50 16.23 -6.28
N ARG A 27 12.52 15.81 -7.04
CA ARG A 27 13.54 16.70 -7.63
C ARG A 27 12.98 17.82 -8.50
N THR A 28 11.81 17.61 -9.12
CA THR A 28 11.13 18.58 -9.98
C THR A 28 10.10 19.43 -9.23
N GLY A 29 10.03 19.32 -7.90
CA GLY A 29 9.05 20.03 -7.06
C GLY A 29 7.70 19.32 -6.92
N ASN A 30 7.51 18.15 -7.54
CA ASN A 30 6.28 17.38 -7.39
C ASN A 30 6.15 16.80 -5.98
N VAL A 31 5.05 17.11 -5.29
CA VAL A 31 4.76 16.57 -3.96
C VAL A 31 3.97 15.27 -4.10
N THR A 32 4.55 14.17 -3.61
CA THR A 32 3.99 12.83 -3.73
C THR A 32 3.62 12.29 -2.34
N PRO A 33 2.37 11.85 -2.14
CA PRO A 33 1.97 11.20 -0.89
C PRO A 33 2.49 9.75 -0.84
N VAL A 34 3.11 9.39 0.28
CA VAL A 34 3.59 8.05 0.62
C VAL A 34 2.90 7.59 1.89
N SER A 35 2.12 6.51 1.77
CA SER A 35 1.45 5.90 2.91
C SER A 35 2.41 5.02 3.71
N LYS A 36 2.33 5.12 5.04
CA LYS A 36 2.90 4.17 6.00
C LYS A 36 1.81 3.24 6.46
N VAL A 37 1.98 1.95 6.21
CA VAL A 37 1.01 0.91 6.56
C VAL A 37 1.60 0.00 7.62
N ALA A 38 0.74 -0.58 8.46
CA ALA A 38 1.17 -1.59 9.41
C ALA A 38 1.90 -2.72 8.66
N PRO A 39 3.02 -3.25 9.20
CA PRO A 39 3.79 -4.29 8.53
C PRO A 39 2.91 -5.47 8.13
N VAL A 40 2.89 -5.78 6.83
CA VAL A 40 2.10 -6.87 6.26
C VAL A 40 2.92 -7.64 5.23
N THR A 41 2.90 -8.97 5.30
CA THR A 41 3.60 -9.80 4.31
C THR A 41 2.72 -9.96 3.06
N VAL A 42 3.27 -9.65 1.89
CA VAL A 42 2.65 -9.84 0.57
C VAL A 42 3.66 -10.47 -0.38
N SER A 43 3.40 -11.69 -0.83
CA SER A 43 4.29 -12.43 -1.75
C SER A 43 5.71 -12.56 -1.21
N GLY A 44 5.81 -12.96 0.06
CA GLY A 44 7.07 -13.24 0.75
C GLY A 44 7.88 -12.01 1.16
N VAL A 45 7.37 -10.79 0.97
CA VAL A 45 8.05 -9.55 1.39
C VAL A 45 7.15 -8.77 2.34
N THR A 46 7.74 -8.18 3.38
CA THR A 46 7.04 -7.28 4.30
C THR A 46 6.91 -5.89 3.68
N VAL A 47 5.66 -5.42 3.57
CA VAL A 47 5.31 -4.10 3.04
C VAL A 47 4.90 -3.20 4.20
N GLU A 48 5.56 -2.05 4.29
CA GLU A 48 5.34 -1.05 5.35
C GLU A 48 5.13 0.35 4.76
N SER A 49 5.40 0.52 3.47
CA SER A 49 5.19 1.77 2.76
C SER A 49 4.66 1.52 1.37
N THR A 50 3.67 2.31 0.95
CA THR A 50 3.13 2.24 -0.41
C THR A 50 2.89 3.64 -0.96
N THR A 51 3.00 3.80 -2.29
CA THR A 51 2.73 5.09 -2.92
C THR A 51 1.23 5.32 -3.07
N LEU A 52 0.77 6.54 -2.75
CA LEU A 52 -0.57 7.00 -3.08
C LEU A 52 -0.60 7.77 -4.41
N HIS A 53 0.49 7.76 -5.18
CA HIS A 53 0.67 8.41 -6.49
C HIS A 53 0.54 9.94 -6.50
N ASN A 54 -0.61 10.49 -6.12
CA ASN A 54 -0.92 11.91 -6.11
C ASN A 54 -2.14 12.20 -5.23
N LYS A 55 -2.44 13.49 -5.00
CA LYS A 55 -3.60 13.92 -4.22
C LYS A 55 -4.94 13.38 -4.74
N GLY A 56 -5.12 13.29 -6.06
CA GLY A 56 -6.36 12.83 -6.67
C GLY A 56 -6.66 11.36 -6.35
N GLU A 57 -5.64 10.52 -6.21
CA GLU A 57 -5.82 9.12 -5.80
C GLU A 57 -6.22 9.02 -4.32
N VAL A 58 -5.68 9.89 -3.45
CA VAL A 58 -6.09 9.99 -2.04
C VAL A 58 -7.58 10.35 -1.96
N GLU A 59 -8.00 11.37 -2.72
CA GLU A 59 -9.39 11.80 -2.79
C GLU A 59 -10.31 10.71 -3.38
N ARG A 60 -9.86 10.01 -4.43
CA ARG A 60 -10.61 8.91 -5.06
C ARG A 60 -10.82 7.74 -4.10
N LEU A 61 -9.80 7.39 -3.33
CA LEU A 61 -9.88 6.31 -2.35
C LEU A 61 -10.65 6.74 -1.10
N GLY A 62 -10.76 8.04 -0.82
CA GLY A 62 -11.41 8.56 0.39
C GLY A 62 -10.72 8.08 1.67
N ILE A 63 -9.41 7.83 1.58
CA ILE A 63 -8.64 7.17 2.63
C ILE A 63 -8.40 8.09 3.82
N MET A 64 -8.62 7.57 5.03
CA MET A 64 -8.34 8.27 6.28
C MET A 64 -7.29 7.51 7.11
N LEU A 65 -6.57 8.25 7.96
CA LEU A 65 -5.65 7.63 8.91
C LEU A 65 -6.40 6.68 9.84
N GLY A 66 -5.84 5.50 10.07
CA GLY A 66 -6.48 4.44 10.86
C GLY A 66 -7.44 3.56 10.07
N ASP A 67 -7.61 3.75 8.76
CA ASP A 67 -8.41 2.85 7.95
C ASP A 67 -7.68 1.55 7.60
N ARG A 68 -8.46 0.49 7.42
CA ARG A 68 -8.01 -0.75 6.79
C ARG A 68 -7.95 -0.55 5.29
N VAL A 69 -6.85 -0.99 4.72
CA VAL A 69 -6.54 -0.83 3.30
C VAL A 69 -6.14 -2.18 2.70
N ARG A 70 -6.58 -2.42 1.46
CA ARG A 70 -6.13 -3.57 0.68
C ARG A 70 -4.90 -3.21 -0.12
N VAL A 71 -3.80 -3.88 0.18
CA VAL A 71 -2.51 -3.72 -0.49
C VAL A 71 -2.32 -4.87 -1.46
N VAL A 72 -1.94 -4.54 -2.69
CA VAL A 72 -1.66 -5.49 -3.76
C VAL A 72 -0.27 -5.23 -4.31
N ARG A 73 0.50 -6.29 -4.52
CA ARG A 73 1.84 -6.18 -5.12
C ARG A 73 1.77 -6.49 -6.62
N ARG A 74 1.94 -5.47 -7.46
CA ARG A 74 1.90 -5.63 -8.92
C ARG A 74 3.20 -6.26 -9.41
N GLY A 75 3.08 -7.47 -9.97
CA GLY A 75 4.18 -8.16 -10.66
C GLY A 75 5.44 -8.31 -9.80
N ASP A 76 5.25 -8.56 -8.50
CA ASP A 76 6.30 -8.79 -7.50
C ASP A 76 7.25 -7.59 -7.26
N VAL A 77 6.90 -6.38 -7.67
CA VAL A 77 7.79 -5.21 -7.48
C VAL A 77 7.15 -4.13 -6.61
N ILE A 78 6.04 -3.55 -7.04
CA ILE A 78 5.54 -2.30 -6.44
C ILE A 78 4.22 -2.55 -5.70
N PRO A 79 4.17 -2.31 -4.38
CA PRO A 79 2.92 -2.38 -3.62
C PRO A 79 2.05 -1.15 -3.90
N LYS A 80 0.74 -1.36 -3.96
CA LYS A 80 -0.27 -0.31 -4.15
C LYS A 80 -1.50 -0.58 -3.28
N ILE A 81 -2.08 0.48 -2.72
CA ILE A 81 -3.42 0.44 -2.12
C ILE A 81 -4.48 0.45 -3.23
N THR A 82 -5.41 -0.51 -3.19
CA THR A 82 -6.46 -0.67 -4.20
C THR A 82 -7.83 -0.20 -3.71
N GLU A 83 -8.12 -0.43 -2.44
CA GLU A 83 -9.40 -0.09 -1.81
C GLU A 83 -9.23 0.18 -0.31
N VAL A 84 -10.23 0.88 0.24
CA VAL A 84 -10.39 1.17 1.67
C VAL A 84 -11.55 0.33 2.20
N LEU A 85 -11.32 -0.37 3.30
CA LEU A 85 -12.23 -1.33 3.93
C LEU A 85 -12.92 -0.75 5.19
N GLY A 86 -12.71 0.54 5.46
CA GLY A 86 -13.22 1.26 6.61
C GLY A 86 -12.30 1.20 7.83
N THR A 87 -12.76 1.77 8.95
CA THR A 87 -11.96 1.98 10.16
C THR A 87 -11.38 0.67 10.73
N ALA A 88 -10.11 0.70 11.10
CA ALA A 88 -9.44 -0.43 11.73
C ALA A 88 -9.90 -0.65 13.18
N GLN A 89 -9.83 -1.91 13.60
CA GLN A 89 -9.99 -2.33 14.98
C GLN A 89 -8.62 -2.61 15.59
N GLU A 90 -8.54 -2.62 16.91
CA GLU A 90 -7.29 -2.86 17.64
C GLU A 90 -6.71 -4.26 17.35
N SER A 91 -7.57 -5.23 17.02
CA SER A 91 -7.15 -6.56 16.55
C SER A 91 -6.35 -6.52 15.25
N ASP A 92 -6.60 -5.55 14.36
CA ASP A 92 -5.93 -5.43 13.06
C ASP A 92 -4.48 -4.92 13.20
N LEU A 93 -4.13 -4.34 14.35
CA LEU A 93 -2.79 -3.88 14.69
C LEU A 93 -2.02 -4.90 15.54
N SER A 94 -2.74 -5.81 16.20
CA SER A 94 -2.13 -6.80 17.10
C SER A 94 -1.14 -7.72 16.37
N GLY A 95 0.09 -7.83 16.91
CA GLY A 95 1.15 -8.69 16.37
C GLY A 95 1.91 -8.16 15.14
N ARG A 96 1.56 -6.98 14.63
CA ARG A 96 2.26 -6.34 13.51
C ARG A 96 3.34 -5.40 14.03
N LYS A 97 4.54 -5.94 14.26
CA LYS A 97 5.72 -5.17 14.66
C LYS A 97 6.61 -4.87 13.46
N HIS A 98 7.13 -3.65 13.39
CA HIS A 98 8.11 -3.24 12.38
C HIS A 98 9.39 -4.07 12.57
N ALA A 99 10.08 -4.39 11.47
CA ALA A 99 11.26 -5.27 11.51
C ALA A 99 12.48 -4.66 12.24
N ASP A 100 12.42 -3.37 12.57
CA ASP A 100 13.48 -2.59 13.22
C ASP A 100 13.40 -2.53 14.77
N GLY A 101 12.34 -3.06 15.39
CA GLY A 101 12.27 -3.33 16.85
C GLY A 101 11.15 -2.64 17.60
#